data_AF-Q54MW1-F1
#
_entry.id   AF-Q54MW1-F1
#
_cell.length_a   1.000
_cell.length_b   1.000
_cell.length_c   1.000
_cell.angle_alpha   90.00
_cell.angle_beta   90.00
_cell.angle_gamma   90.00
#
_symmetry.space_group_name_H-M   'P 1'
#
loop_
_entity.id
_entity.type
_entity.pdbx_description
1 polymer ?
#
loop_
_entity_poly.entity_id
_entity_poly.type
_entity_poly.pdbx_seq_one_letter_code
_entity_poly.pdbx_strand_id
1 'polypeptide(L)'
;MKEFIYYYFLFYFFIKIINSENIIFVDYNIKRNYNSFDECGSSDQPICTSFEDAINKVILISINSLDTPTIYINIIGDINGTNIISLGNLYNFCGTLYIRSNSSNSNINIDGTNSTQQPFLIIQEPDEINLTISKCTKKRVFIFQRLNFINWDQTIISININQEINDQPIDQSKFFQILMVDTFIISSSSIIFVNPKNSKDLFKNYNFKGLQFYFTTSYCINMKSSKLLAPNSTDNFLPPIYIIGGSIIRFFNIQNSSILSTPFIYIKSGSLEFVNDISISNNNFSIYPIVLLINSKFSTLKTISFNENEFFTFFLFYECQTQPITPINFFNNIQPHQSNYQRKLYLGIQLENSVTVIKNSHFTIQEYLKFTLNLNNTIGNDIFYVENSNFIIQFLGLERLIQGNHMIKVINSIVTFQNIDLKWDGFPIIGSNSTIDFIYCKNLNNSFCGCSTCNFLNQSFNCDFSSSTASSFEPTETPTLSETNSPTNTQTPPTITETPTHSKTNTPTNTQTPKINETQPFITNTPTPTQTLKKSNKNRNIAIIVVTIVLGVTSIVSLLIFSIYKRYNSKLSIRDNDNMFGAGDEKAFSPSFDIVTPNINEDCGQKEGL
;
A
#
# COMPACT_ATOMS: atom_id res chain seq x y z
N MET A 1 11.00 25.39 -46.42
CA MET A 1 11.76 25.81 -45.22
C MET A 1 11.02 25.53 -43.90
N LYS A 2 9.71 25.84 -43.76
CA LYS A 2 8.92 25.50 -42.56
C LYS A 2 8.86 23.99 -42.25
N GLU A 3 8.67 23.13 -43.25
CA GLU A 3 8.59 21.67 -43.04
C GLU A 3 9.91 21.05 -42.55
N PHE A 4 11.06 21.51 -43.06
CA PHE A 4 12.36 21.01 -42.63
C PHE A 4 12.66 21.32 -41.15
N ILE A 5 12.28 22.52 -40.69
CA ILE A 5 12.41 22.91 -39.28
C ILE A 5 11.50 22.03 -38.41
N TYR A 6 10.28 21.73 -38.85
CA TYR A 6 9.35 20.86 -38.11
C TYR A 6 9.88 19.43 -37.96
N TYR A 7 10.38 18.81 -39.04
CA TYR A 7 10.98 17.47 -38.97
C TYR A 7 12.25 17.43 -38.10
N TYR A 8 13.09 18.47 -38.16
CA TYR A 8 14.26 18.58 -37.28
C TYR A 8 13.85 18.64 -35.80
N PHE A 9 12.82 19.41 -35.45
CA PHE A 9 12.30 19.47 -34.08
C PHE A 9 11.70 18.12 -33.64
N LEU A 10 10.92 17.46 -34.49
CA LEU A 10 10.37 16.13 -34.19
C LEU A 10 11.47 15.09 -33.98
N PHE A 11 12.48 15.08 -34.85
CA PHE A 11 13.63 14.16 -34.74
C PHE A 11 14.48 14.46 -33.49
N TYR A 12 14.72 15.73 -33.19
CA TYR A 12 15.40 16.15 -31.96
C TYR A 12 14.60 15.74 -30.72
N PHE A 13 13.27 15.91 -30.73
CA PHE A 13 12.40 15.42 -29.67
C PHE A 13 12.43 13.89 -29.55
N PHE A 14 12.37 13.16 -30.66
CA PHE A 14 12.45 11.70 -30.66
C PHE A 14 13.80 11.19 -30.13
N ILE A 15 14.92 11.80 -30.55
CA ILE A 15 16.25 11.49 -30.02
C ILE A 15 16.32 11.81 -28.53
N LYS A 16 15.79 12.96 -28.09
CA LYS A 16 15.74 13.29 -26.66
C LYS A 16 14.91 12.27 -25.87
N ILE A 17 13.78 11.82 -26.41
CA ILE A 17 12.91 10.82 -25.77
C ILE A 17 13.65 9.48 -25.68
N ILE A 18 14.24 8.99 -26.79
CA ILE A 18 14.95 7.71 -26.84
C ILE A 18 16.22 7.70 -25.96
N ASN A 19 16.93 8.83 -25.86
CA ASN A 19 18.16 8.92 -25.06
C ASN A 19 17.95 9.31 -23.59
N SER A 20 16.73 9.63 -23.15
CA SER A 20 16.52 10.15 -21.78
C SER A 20 16.34 9.09 -20.70
N GLU A 21 16.22 7.81 -21.04
CA GLU A 21 16.02 6.76 -20.02
C GLU A 21 17.34 6.43 -19.33
N ASN A 22 17.47 6.89 -18.09
CA ASN A 22 18.57 6.51 -17.22
C ASN A 22 18.34 5.08 -16.71
N ILE A 23 18.82 4.10 -17.46
CA ILE A 23 18.73 2.69 -17.09
C ILE A 23 20.03 2.26 -16.40
N ILE A 24 19.88 1.62 -15.24
CA ILE A 24 20.94 1.05 -14.41
C ILE A 24 20.68 -0.46 -14.29
N PHE A 25 21.65 -1.28 -14.67
CA PHE A 25 21.57 -2.73 -14.50
C PHE A 25 22.23 -3.19 -13.20
N VAL A 26 21.58 -4.13 -12.50
CA VAL A 26 22.09 -4.74 -11.26
C VAL A 26 22.03 -6.26 -11.34
N ASP A 27 23.12 -6.95 -10.98
CA ASP A 27 23.18 -8.40 -10.89
C ASP A 27 24.05 -8.82 -9.69
N TYR A 28 23.46 -9.52 -8.71
CA TYR A 28 24.17 -10.00 -7.52
C TYR A 28 25.00 -11.26 -7.78
N ASN A 29 24.86 -11.89 -8.95
CA ASN A 29 25.47 -13.18 -9.28
C ASN A 29 26.82 -13.04 -10.01
N ILE A 30 27.29 -11.82 -10.23
CA ILE A 30 28.56 -11.52 -10.89
C ILE A 30 29.57 -10.90 -9.91
N LYS A 31 30.85 -11.00 -10.25
CA LYS A 31 31.93 -10.38 -9.47
C LYS A 31 32.10 -8.91 -9.85
N ARG A 32 32.30 -8.05 -8.85
CA ARG A 32 32.62 -6.63 -9.03
C ARG A 32 33.90 -6.47 -9.84
N ASN A 33 33.84 -5.64 -10.88
CA ASN A 33 34.93 -5.34 -11.81
C ASN A 33 35.07 -3.83 -12.09
N TYR A 34 34.61 -3.00 -11.16
CA TYR A 34 34.70 -1.53 -11.17
C TYR A 34 35.15 -1.03 -9.79
N ASN A 35 35.78 0.14 -9.74
CA ASN A 35 36.37 0.66 -8.51
C ASN A 35 35.36 1.47 -7.69
N SER A 36 34.47 2.19 -8.35
CA SER A 36 33.50 3.10 -7.71
C SER A 36 32.10 2.98 -8.30
N PHE A 37 31.09 3.45 -7.58
CA PHE A 37 29.68 3.27 -7.94
C PHE A 37 29.26 4.06 -9.20
N ASP A 38 29.98 5.13 -9.56
CA ASP A 38 29.76 5.93 -10.76
C ASP A 38 30.24 5.22 -12.05
N GLU A 39 31.08 4.20 -11.89
CA GLU A 39 31.63 3.38 -12.98
C GLU A 39 30.76 2.16 -13.35
N CYS A 40 29.56 1.98 -12.77
CA CYS A 40 28.71 0.80 -13.05
C CYS A 40 27.29 1.13 -13.52
N GLY A 41 26.66 0.19 -14.22
CA GLY A 41 25.21 0.14 -14.48
C GLY A 41 24.75 0.79 -15.78
N SER A 42 25.56 1.65 -16.43
CA SER A 42 25.24 2.22 -17.74
C SER A 42 25.49 1.23 -18.88
N SER A 43 24.89 1.47 -20.06
CA SER A 43 25.02 0.60 -21.24
C SER A 43 26.46 0.35 -21.72
N ASP A 44 27.38 1.26 -21.41
CA ASP A 44 28.80 1.21 -21.76
C ASP A 44 29.71 0.92 -20.57
N GLN A 45 29.13 0.69 -19.39
CA GLN A 45 29.81 0.40 -18.14
C GLN A 45 29.51 -1.04 -17.68
N PRO A 46 30.34 -1.64 -16.82
CA PRO A 46 30.02 -2.91 -16.19
C PRO A 46 28.72 -2.86 -15.38
N ILE A 47 28.01 -3.98 -15.27
CA ILE A 47 26.78 -4.10 -14.47
C ILE A 47 27.11 -3.89 -12.98
N CYS A 48 26.24 -3.16 -12.25
CA CYS A 48 26.42 -2.99 -10.81
C CYS A 48 26.18 -4.32 -10.08
N THR A 49 27.00 -4.65 -9.10
CA THR A 49 26.93 -5.94 -8.38
C THR A 49 26.14 -5.87 -7.08
N SER A 50 25.58 -4.71 -6.75
CA SER A 50 24.79 -4.48 -5.55
C SER A 50 23.79 -3.34 -5.75
N PHE A 51 22.73 -3.32 -4.95
CA PHE A 51 21.85 -2.16 -4.87
C PHE A 51 22.53 -0.93 -4.29
N GLU A 52 23.48 -1.10 -3.38
CA GLU A 52 24.22 0.03 -2.79
C GLU A 52 24.91 0.87 -3.87
N ASP A 53 25.66 0.21 -4.76
CA ASP A 53 26.34 0.91 -5.86
C ASP A 53 25.32 1.54 -6.83
N ALA A 54 24.28 0.78 -7.20
CA ALA A 54 23.24 1.28 -8.10
C ALA A 54 22.49 2.50 -7.54
N ILE A 55 22.15 2.49 -6.25
CA ILE A 55 21.41 3.56 -5.60
C ILE A 55 22.28 4.80 -5.41
N ASN A 56 23.55 4.65 -5.04
CA ASN A 56 24.47 5.80 -4.99
C ASN A 56 24.57 6.48 -6.36
N LYS A 57 24.55 5.70 -7.44
CA LYS A 57 24.47 6.24 -8.80
C LYS A 57 23.12 6.90 -9.11
N VAL A 58 21.99 6.31 -8.70
CA VAL A 58 20.65 6.94 -8.82
C VAL A 58 20.65 8.32 -8.16
N ILE A 59 21.16 8.42 -6.93
CA ILE A 59 21.23 9.68 -6.19
C ILE A 59 22.09 10.70 -6.93
N LEU A 60 23.27 10.30 -7.41
CA LEU A 60 24.17 11.16 -8.20
C LEU A 60 23.48 11.70 -9.45
N ILE A 61 22.80 10.84 -10.22
CA ILE A 61 22.03 11.26 -11.41
C ILE A 61 20.92 12.24 -11.02
N SER A 62 20.21 11.99 -9.92
CA SER A 62 19.11 12.84 -9.46
C SER A 62 19.57 14.24 -9.05
N ILE A 63 20.74 14.37 -8.43
CA ILE A 63 21.32 15.65 -8.01
C ILE A 63 21.82 16.45 -9.23
N ASN A 64 22.38 15.76 -10.23
CA ASN A 64 22.93 16.40 -11.42
C ASN A 64 21.88 16.75 -12.49
N SER A 65 20.63 16.31 -12.30
CA SER A 65 19.55 16.56 -13.24
C SER A 65 18.89 17.91 -12.97
N LEU A 66 18.76 18.75 -14.01
CA LEU A 66 18.01 20.01 -13.94
C LEU A 66 16.48 19.78 -13.83
N ASP A 67 16.01 18.65 -14.37
CA ASP A 67 14.61 18.21 -14.32
C ASP A 67 14.43 17.04 -13.34
N THR A 68 13.18 16.68 -13.02
CA THR A 68 12.89 15.45 -12.26
C THR A 68 13.11 14.22 -13.14
N PRO A 69 14.19 13.45 -12.95
CA PRO A 69 14.47 12.32 -13.82
C PRO A 69 13.51 11.16 -13.55
N THR A 70 13.29 10.36 -14.59
CA THR A 70 12.80 8.99 -14.43
C THR A 70 13.99 8.05 -14.58
N ILE A 71 14.23 7.22 -13.58
CA ILE A 71 15.38 6.32 -13.52
C ILE A 71 14.88 4.89 -13.35
N TYR A 72 15.48 3.95 -14.06
CA TYR A 72 15.14 2.54 -14.02
C TYR A 72 16.32 1.74 -13.46
N ILE A 73 16.08 0.96 -12.42
CA ILE A 73 16.95 -0.14 -12.01
C ILE A 73 16.35 -1.43 -12.54
N ASN A 74 17.05 -2.06 -13.49
CA ASN A 74 16.73 -3.37 -14.01
C ASN A 74 17.57 -4.42 -13.29
N ILE A 75 16.91 -5.29 -12.53
CA ILE A 75 17.56 -6.40 -11.83
C ILE A 75 17.70 -7.56 -12.81
N ILE A 76 18.88 -8.16 -12.85
CA ILE A 76 19.22 -9.32 -13.66
C ILE A 76 19.46 -10.49 -12.70
N GLY A 77 18.61 -11.51 -12.82
CA GLY A 77 18.69 -12.72 -11.98
C GLY A 77 18.11 -12.55 -10.58
N ASP A 78 17.85 -13.69 -9.94
CA ASP A 78 17.39 -13.75 -8.56
C ASP A 78 18.49 -13.31 -7.60
N ILE A 79 18.08 -12.67 -6.50
CA ILE A 79 18.97 -12.27 -5.41
C ILE A 79 18.74 -13.24 -4.25
N ASN A 80 19.74 -14.09 -4.01
CA ASN A 80 19.69 -15.05 -2.91
C ASN A 80 19.90 -14.33 -1.57
N GLY A 81 19.23 -14.82 -0.53
CA GLY A 81 19.26 -14.20 0.80
C GLY A 81 20.57 -14.40 1.55
N THR A 82 21.70 -14.65 0.88
CA THR A 82 23.00 -14.86 1.52
C THR A 82 23.64 -13.56 1.99
N ASN A 83 23.37 -12.45 1.28
CA ASN A 83 23.86 -11.12 1.65
C ASN A 83 22.71 -10.29 2.22
N ILE A 84 23.05 -9.27 3.00
CA ILE A 84 22.06 -8.27 3.42
C ILE A 84 21.68 -7.44 2.19
N ILE A 85 20.38 -7.29 1.95
CA ILE A 85 19.80 -6.57 0.81
C ILE A 85 19.05 -5.34 1.33
N SER A 86 19.39 -4.15 0.84
CA SER A 86 18.65 -2.91 1.08
C SER A 86 18.96 -1.89 -0.02
N LEU A 87 18.03 -0.98 -0.26
CA LEU A 87 18.22 0.22 -1.06
C LEU A 87 18.81 1.38 -0.24
N GLY A 88 18.89 1.23 1.08
CA GLY A 88 19.31 2.31 1.97
C GLY A 88 18.28 3.44 2.06
N ASN A 89 18.74 4.62 2.51
CA ASN A 89 17.90 5.79 2.70
C ASN A 89 17.78 6.64 1.42
N LEU A 90 16.59 6.64 0.82
CA LEU A 90 16.28 7.38 -0.40
C LEU A 90 15.64 8.76 -0.16
N TYR A 91 15.76 9.31 1.04
CA TYR A 91 15.23 10.65 1.33
C TYR A 91 15.79 11.75 0.43
N ASN A 92 17.03 11.62 -0.05
CA ASN A 92 17.65 12.63 -0.92
C ASN A 92 17.34 12.43 -2.41
N PHE A 93 16.71 11.33 -2.79
CA PHE A 93 16.31 11.10 -4.17
C PHE A 93 15.16 12.05 -4.56
N CYS A 94 15.24 12.63 -5.76
CA CYS A 94 14.19 13.46 -6.34
C CYS A 94 13.83 12.96 -7.73
N GLY A 95 12.56 12.60 -7.95
CA GLY A 95 12.06 12.11 -9.24
C GLY A 95 11.23 10.83 -9.13
N THR A 96 11.23 10.05 -10.20
CA THR A 96 10.56 8.75 -10.28
C THR A 96 11.59 7.63 -10.43
N LEU A 97 11.59 6.68 -9.49
CA LEU A 97 12.48 5.51 -9.51
C LEU A 97 11.66 4.24 -9.76
N TYR A 98 11.97 3.55 -10.85
CA TYR A 98 11.48 2.21 -11.13
C TYR A 98 12.54 1.18 -10.71
N ILE A 99 12.14 0.17 -9.96
CA ILE A 99 12.96 -1.00 -9.63
C ILE A 99 12.18 -2.21 -10.11
N ARG A 100 12.72 -2.89 -11.11
CA ARG A 100 11.96 -3.94 -11.83
C ARG A 100 12.82 -5.11 -12.24
N SER A 101 12.15 -6.23 -12.48
CA SER A 101 12.73 -7.31 -13.26
C SER A 101 13.13 -6.80 -14.64
N ASN A 102 14.33 -7.18 -15.10
CA ASN A 102 14.76 -6.92 -16.47
C ASN A 102 13.91 -7.72 -17.49
N SER A 103 13.27 -8.80 -17.06
CA SER A 103 12.37 -9.60 -17.88
C SER A 103 10.96 -9.01 -17.88
N SER A 104 10.36 -8.92 -19.06
CA SER A 104 8.97 -8.45 -19.21
C SER A 104 7.93 -9.48 -18.77
N ASN A 105 8.32 -10.75 -18.54
CA ASN A 105 7.37 -11.86 -18.37
C ASN A 105 7.61 -12.68 -17.10
N SER A 106 8.65 -12.37 -16.33
CA SER A 106 9.00 -13.13 -15.13
C SER A 106 9.34 -12.20 -13.98
N ASN A 107 8.93 -12.63 -12.79
CA ASN A 107 9.28 -11.96 -11.55
C ASN A 107 10.68 -12.37 -11.11
N ILE A 108 11.38 -11.45 -10.44
CA ILE A 108 12.66 -11.72 -9.80
C ILE A 108 12.44 -11.92 -8.30
N ASN A 109 13.07 -12.95 -7.76
CA ASN A 109 13.06 -13.24 -6.33
C ASN A 109 14.10 -12.38 -5.62
N ILE A 110 13.65 -11.72 -4.55
CA ILE A 110 14.48 -10.96 -3.61
C ILE A 110 14.25 -11.57 -2.23
N ASP A 111 15.16 -12.48 -1.85
CA ASP A 111 15.08 -13.21 -0.60
C ASP A 111 15.71 -12.40 0.55
N GLY A 112 14.88 -12.00 1.50
CA GLY A 112 15.24 -11.18 2.66
C GLY A 112 15.75 -11.95 3.87
N THR A 113 16.03 -13.25 3.76
CA THR A 113 16.38 -14.13 4.90
C THR A 113 17.50 -13.55 5.79
N ASN A 114 18.54 -12.94 5.21
CA ASN A 114 19.62 -12.30 6.00
C ASN A 114 19.41 -10.80 6.28
N SER A 115 18.38 -10.17 5.71
CA SER A 115 18.03 -8.76 5.94
C SER A 115 17.22 -8.56 7.22
N THR A 116 17.74 -9.04 8.35
CA THR A 116 17.01 -9.02 9.63
C THR A 116 17.07 -7.68 10.36
N GLN A 117 18.06 -6.84 10.05
CA GLN A 117 18.32 -5.61 10.80
C GLN A 117 17.81 -4.34 10.13
N GLN A 118 17.65 -4.34 8.80
CA GLN A 118 17.30 -3.14 8.05
C GLN A 118 16.18 -3.38 7.03
N PRO A 119 15.25 -2.43 6.86
CA PRO A 119 14.25 -2.47 5.80
C PRO A 119 14.85 -2.51 4.40
N PHE A 120 14.07 -2.98 3.43
CA PHE A 120 14.47 -2.94 2.02
C PHE A 120 14.55 -1.49 1.51
N LEU A 121 13.47 -0.71 1.69
CA LEU A 121 13.42 0.71 1.39
C LEU A 121 13.33 1.51 2.70
N ILE A 122 14.23 2.47 2.87
CA ILE A 122 14.18 3.44 3.96
C ILE A 122 13.97 4.84 3.37
N ILE A 123 13.01 5.59 3.92
CA ILE A 123 12.85 7.02 3.66
C ILE A 123 12.86 7.70 5.03
N GLN A 124 14.04 8.17 5.42
CA GLN A 124 14.29 8.77 6.71
C GLN A 124 14.80 10.21 6.50
N GLU A 125 14.01 11.19 6.95
CA GLU A 125 14.48 12.58 6.96
C GLU A 125 15.66 12.69 7.96
N PRO A 126 16.77 13.37 7.63
CA PRO A 126 17.84 13.62 8.59
C PRO A 126 17.37 14.54 9.74
N ASP A 127 18.00 14.46 10.91
CA ASP A 127 17.66 15.36 12.04
C ASP A 127 18.15 16.80 11.80
N GLU A 128 19.28 16.94 11.12
CA GLU A 128 19.84 18.23 10.71
C GLU A 128 19.64 18.44 9.20
N ILE A 129 19.06 19.58 8.81
CA ILE A 129 18.89 19.95 7.40
C ILE A 129 20.27 20.30 6.86
N ASN A 130 20.90 19.36 6.15
CA ASN A 130 22.10 19.66 5.38
C ASN A 130 21.70 20.47 4.14
N LEU A 131 21.82 21.80 4.22
CA LEU A 131 21.38 22.77 3.20
C LEU A 131 22.03 22.58 1.82
N THR A 132 23.09 21.78 1.73
CA THR A 132 23.87 21.52 0.51
C THR A 132 23.20 20.56 -0.46
N ILE A 133 22.20 19.78 -0.02
CA ILE A 133 21.45 18.89 -0.90
C ILE A 133 20.30 19.69 -1.51
N SER A 134 20.31 19.85 -2.83
CA SER A 134 19.25 20.53 -3.59
C SER A 134 17.89 20.07 -3.08
N LYS A 135 17.14 20.95 -2.43
CA LYS A 135 15.81 20.63 -1.91
C LYS A 135 14.96 20.18 -3.10
N CYS A 136 14.61 18.89 -3.13
CA CYS A 136 13.63 18.39 -4.08
C CYS A 136 12.37 19.24 -3.93
N THR A 137 11.82 19.81 -5.00
CA THR A 137 10.62 20.67 -4.93
C THR A 137 9.37 19.97 -5.44
N LYS A 138 9.48 18.68 -5.77
CA LYS A 138 8.40 17.90 -6.37
C LYS A 138 8.20 16.59 -5.62
N LYS A 139 7.04 16.00 -5.88
CA LYS A 139 6.65 14.67 -5.44
C LYS A 139 7.63 13.60 -5.89
N ARG A 140 7.89 12.64 -5.01
CA ARG A 140 8.80 11.50 -5.23
C ARG A 140 7.99 10.23 -5.41
N VAL A 141 8.37 9.42 -6.40
CA VAL A 141 7.63 8.23 -6.77
C VAL A 141 8.58 7.04 -6.83
N PHE A 142 8.23 5.96 -6.14
CA PHE A 142 8.97 4.70 -6.13
C PHE A 142 8.07 3.59 -6.65
N ILE A 143 8.53 2.85 -7.65
CA ILE A 143 7.73 1.83 -8.34
C ILE A 143 8.49 0.53 -8.33
N PHE A 144 7.92 -0.48 -7.67
CA PHE A 144 8.42 -1.85 -7.61
C PHE A 144 7.59 -2.71 -8.54
N GLN A 145 8.21 -3.29 -9.57
CA GLN A 145 7.48 -4.01 -10.61
C GLN A 145 8.04 -5.41 -10.85
N ARG A 146 7.15 -6.42 -10.82
CA ARG A 146 7.49 -7.83 -11.09
C ARG A 146 8.59 -8.35 -10.16
N LEU A 147 8.43 -8.11 -8.87
CA LEU A 147 9.35 -8.56 -7.83
C LEU A 147 8.63 -9.52 -6.89
N ASN A 148 9.35 -10.51 -6.38
CA ASN A 148 8.88 -11.38 -5.32
C ASN A 148 9.74 -11.11 -4.08
N PHE A 149 9.17 -10.49 -3.04
CA PHE A 149 9.82 -10.33 -1.75
C PHE A 149 9.57 -11.59 -0.92
N ILE A 150 10.61 -12.36 -0.65
CA ILE A 150 10.51 -13.67 0.01
C ILE A 150 11.20 -13.62 1.37
N ASN A 151 10.60 -14.20 2.41
CA ASN A 151 11.21 -14.38 3.74
C ASN A 151 11.66 -13.09 4.45
N TRP A 152 10.91 -11.99 4.30
CA TRP A 152 11.23 -10.73 4.98
C TRP A 152 10.65 -10.71 6.40
N ASP A 153 11.51 -10.94 7.39
CA ASP A 153 11.17 -10.75 8.81
C ASP A 153 11.14 -9.26 9.18
N GLN A 154 12.05 -8.48 8.57
CA GLN A 154 12.07 -7.03 8.67
C GLN A 154 11.09 -6.40 7.67
N THR A 155 10.65 -5.18 7.97
CA THR A 155 9.72 -4.43 7.12
C THR A 155 10.31 -4.16 5.73
N ILE A 156 9.53 -4.34 4.66
CA ILE A 156 9.98 -4.01 3.30
C ILE A 156 10.14 -2.50 3.11
N ILE A 157 9.15 -1.70 3.51
CA ILE A 157 9.17 -0.24 3.36
C ILE A 157 9.06 0.43 4.72
N SER A 158 10.04 1.26 5.08
CA SER A 158 10.04 2.08 6.29
C SER A 158 10.13 3.56 5.98
N ILE A 159 9.19 4.36 6.50
CA ILE A 159 9.14 5.81 6.28
C ILE A 159 9.01 6.53 7.62
N ASN A 160 9.93 7.46 7.85
CA ASN A 160 9.99 8.24 9.08
C ASN A 160 10.52 9.65 8.76
N ILE A 161 9.57 10.54 8.51
CA ILE A 161 9.76 11.93 8.08
C ILE A 161 8.86 12.86 8.90
N ASN A 162 9.11 14.17 8.86
CA ASN A 162 8.16 15.17 9.35
C ASN A 162 7.04 15.37 8.33
N GLN A 163 5.90 14.73 8.58
CA GLN A 163 4.75 14.83 7.69
C GLN A 163 4.06 16.19 7.79
N GLU A 164 3.51 16.64 6.67
CA GLU A 164 2.65 17.82 6.60
C GLU A 164 1.33 17.58 7.36
N ILE A 165 0.86 18.62 8.04
CA ILE A 165 -0.43 18.62 8.77
C ILE A 165 -1.46 19.54 8.11
N ASN A 166 -1.03 20.32 7.13
CA ASN A 166 -1.91 21.23 6.41
C ASN A 166 -2.58 20.50 5.24
N ASP A 167 -3.90 20.64 5.11
CA ASP A 167 -4.68 20.03 4.01
C ASP A 167 -4.25 20.51 2.63
N GLN A 168 -3.76 21.75 2.53
CA GLN A 168 -3.23 22.37 1.31
C GLN A 168 -1.72 22.66 1.47
N PRO A 169 -0.86 21.65 1.35
CA PRO A 169 0.55 21.78 1.65
C PRO A 169 1.27 22.50 0.51
N ILE A 170 2.14 23.44 0.89
CA ILE A 170 2.95 24.24 -0.03
C ILE A 170 4.15 23.42 -0.54
N ASP A 171 4.61 22.46 0.27
CA ASP A 171 5.82 21.70 0.01
C ASP A 171 5.53 20.32 -0.61
N GLN A 172 5.64 20.25 -1.94
CA GLN A 172 5.50 19.01 -2.71
C GLN A 172 6.65 18.01 -2.45
N SER A 173 7.74 18.43 -1.80
CA SER A 173 8.91 17.57 -1.55
C SER A 173 8.62 16.43 -0.57
N LYS A 174 7.63 16.62 0.29
CA LYS A 174 7.18 15.67 1.31
C LYS A 174 6.12 14.70 0.79
N PHE A 175 5.82 14.76 -0.50
CA PHE A 175 4.89 13.85 -1.13
C PHE A 175 5.61 12.61 -1.64
N PHE A 176 5.18 11.45 -1.19
CA PHE A 176 5.72 10.15 -1.54
C PHE A 176 4.61 9.27 -2.08
N GLN A 177 4.87 8.69 -3.24
CA GLN A 177 4.06 7.62 -3.79
C GLN A 177 4.89 6.36 -3.91
N ILE A 178 4.36 5.26 -3.39
CA ILE A 178 4.98 3.95 -3.53
C ILE A 178 3.99 3.01 -4.19
N LEU A 179 4.37 2.49 -5.35
CA LEU A 179 3.56 1.60 -6.15
C LEU A 179 4.24 0.23 -6.20
N MET A 180 3.51 -0.82 -5.88
CA MET A 180 3.88 -2.21 -6.15
C MET A 180 2.98 -2.75 -7.26
N VAL A 181 3.58 -3.28 -8.32
CA VAL A 181 2.88 -3.71 -9.53
C VAL A 181 3.34 -5.12 -9.89
N ASP A 182 2.41 -6.06 -10.03
CA ASP A 182 2.72 -7.47 -10.29
C ASP A 182 3.71 -8.06 -9.25
N THR A 183 3.59 -7.64 -7.98
CA THR A 183 4.53 -7.98 -6.91
C THR A 183 3.93 -9.04 -5.99
N PHE A 184 4.74 -10.03 -5.60
CA PHE A 184 4.36 -11.02 -4.60
C PHE A 184 5.17 -10.79 -3.32
N ILE A 185 4.50 -10.89 -2.17
CA ILE A 185 5.14 -10.85 -0.85
C ILE A 185 4.85 -12.20 -0.20
N ILE A 186 5.90 -12.98 0.04
CA ILE A 186 5.80 -14.40 0.36
C ILE A 186 6.54 -14.67 1.68
N SER A 187 5.87 -15.30 2.64
CA SER A 187 6.50 -15.73 3.90
C SER A 187 7.12 -14.59 4.72
N SER A 188 6.60 -13.37 4.55
CA SER A 188 7.06 -12.16 5.23
C SER A 188 6.17 -11.83 6.42
N SER A 189 6.68 -11.01 7.35
CA SER A 189 5.91 -10.58 8.53
C SER A 189 5.61 -9.09 8.60
N SER A 190 6.34 -8.25 7.87
CA SER A 190 6.14 -6.80 7.84
C SER A 190 6.37 -6.24 6.44
N ILE A 191 5.46 -5.37 5.98
CA ILE A 191 5.43 -4.84 4.62
C ILE A 191 5.66 -3.33 4.64
N ILE A 192 4.81 -2.58 5.35
CA ILE A 192 4.90 -1.12 5.44
C ILE A 192 4.94 -0.71 6.91
N PHE A 193 5.89 0.15 7.23
CA PHE A 193 6.00 0.84 8.51
C PHE A 193 6.13 2.34 8.28
N VAL A 194 5.14 3.11 8.70
CA VAL A 194 5.17 4.58 8.69
C VAL A 194 4.95 5.08 10.10
N ASN A 195 5.97 5.74 10.65
CA ASN A 195 5.89 6.42 11.94
C ASN A 195 6.55 7.80 11.82
N PRO A 196 5.76 8.89 11.70
CA PRO A 196 6.28 10.23 11.50
C PRO A 196 7.21 10.67 12.64
N LYS A 197 8.24 11.46 12.33
CA LYS A 197 9.12 12.07 13.36
C LYS A 197 8.35 12.99 14.30
N ASN A 198 7.39 13.73 13.75
CA ASN A 198 6.54 14.68 14.46
C ASN A 198 5.32 14.03 15.15
N SER A 199 5.37 12.70 15.39
CA SER A 199 4.31 11.87 16.01
C SER A 199 4.04 12.08 17.49
N LYS A 200 4.83 12.92 18.19
CA LYS A 200 4.66 13.17 19.63
C LYS A 200 3.26 13.67 20.00
N ASP A 201 2.56 14.30 19.07
CA ASP A 201 1.18 14.74 19.29
C ASP A 201 0.20 13.71 18.73
N LEU A 202 -0.46 12.98 19.66
CA LEU A 202 -1.34 11.84 19.38
C LEU A 202 -2.55 12.14 18.48
N PHE A 203 -2.89 13.42 18.28
CA PHE A 203 -4.09 13.88 17.58
C PHE A 203 -3.79 14.77 16.36
N LYS A 204 -2.57 14.73 15.84
CA LYS A 204 -2.27 15.44 14.59
C LYS A 204 -3.08 14.87 13.43
N ASN A 205 -3.82 15.77 12.76
CA ASN A 205 -4.43 15.49 11.47
C ASN A 205 -3.34 15.62 10.40
N TYR A 206 -2.65 14.51 10.13
CA TYR A 206 -1.68 14.45 9.06
C TYR A 206 -2.38 14.59 7.71
N ASN A 207 -1.72 15.25 6.77
CA ASN A 207 -2.13 15.23 5.39
C ASN A 207 -1.77 13.87 4.77
N PHE A 208 -2.67 12.91 4.95
CA PHE A 208 -2.51 11.55 4.46
C PHE A 208 -2.43 11.43 2.93
N LYS A 209 -2.79 12.48 2.17
CA LYS A 209 -2.60 12.52 0.71
C LYS A 209 -1.13 12.71 0.34
N GLY A 210 -0.31 13.20 1.28
CA GLY A 210 1.14 13.32 1.16
C GLY A 210 1.83 11.98 0.96
N LEU A 211 1.34 10.92 1.60
CA LEU A 211 1.94 9.60 1.54
C LEU A 211 0.94 8.55 1.06
N GLN A 212 1.17 8.00 -0.13
CA GLN A 212 0.22 7.10 -0.77
C GLN A 212 0.88 5.79 -1.22
N PHE A 213 0.20 4.69 -0.94
CA PHE A 213 0.59 3.34 -1.31
C PHE A 213 -0.42 2.72 -2.28
N TYR A 214 0.09 2.08 -3.32
CA TYR A 214 -0.72 1.42 -4.33
C TYR A 214 -0.20 0.01 -4.58
N PHE A 215 -1.09 -0.98 -4.46
CA PHE A 215 -0.79 -2.36 -4.80
C PHE A 215 -1.67 -2.78 -5.98
N THR A 216 -1.08 -2.82 -7.18
CA THR A 216 -1.77 -3.26 -8.40
C THR A 216 -1.34 -4.68 -8.71
N THR A 217 -2.31 -5.56 -8.98
CA THR A 217 -2.06 -6.97 -9.37
C THR A 217 -1.08 -7.71 -8.44
N SER A 218 -1.05 -7.31 -7.17
CA SER A 218 -0.09 -7.79 -6.17
C SER A 218 -0.74 -8.76 -5.19
N TYR A 219 0.07 -9.63 -4.60
CA TYR A 219 -0.40 -10.72 -3.73
C TYR A 219 0.49 -10.85 -2.48
N CYS A 220 -0.14 -11.12 -1.34
CA CYS A 220 0.52 -11.60 -0.13
C CYS A 220 0.17 -13.07 0.08
N ILE A 221 1.19 -13.91 0.28
CA ILE A 221 1.03 -15.36 0.39
C ILE A 221 1.82 -15.87 1.60
N ASN A 222 1.22 -16.76 2.40
CA ASN A 222 1.88 -17.39 3.55
C ASN A 222 2.47 -16.35 4.54
N MET A 223 1.81 -15.21 4.74
CA MET A 223 2.27 -14.20 5.68
C MET A 223 2.24 -14.77 7.11
N LYS A 224 3.18 -14.33 7.94
CA LYS A 224 3.39 -14.81 9.31
C LYS A 224 3.38 -13.65 10.31
N SER A 225 3.05 -13.95 11.56
CA SER A 225 3.13 -12.97 12.65
C SER A 225 4.53 -12.37 12.79
N SER A 226 4.59 -11.06 13.02
CA SER A 226 5.84 -10.34 13.29
C SER A 226 6.40 -10.62 14.67
N LYS A 227 7.73 -10.52 14.78
CA LYS A 227 8.48 -10.51 16.05
C LYS A 227 8.93 -9.10 16.45
N LEU A 228 8.73 -8.11 15.58
CA LEU A 228 9.06 -6.72 15.84
C LEU A 228 7.98 -6.12 16.74
N LEU A 229 8.35 -5.25 17.68
CA LEU A 229 7.39 -4.53 18.50
C LEU A 229 6.87 -3.29 17.77
N ALA A 230 5.60 -2.97 18.00
CA ALA A 230 5.02 -1.71 17.56
C ALA A 230 5.66 -0.52 18.32
N PRO A 231 5.68 0.68 17.74
CA PRO A 231 6.27 1.86 18.39
C PRO A 231 5.69 2.11 19.79
N ASN A 232 6.57 2.39 20.76
CA ASN A 232 6.22 2.67 22.15
C ASN A 232 5.45 1.55 22.86
N SER A 233 5.49 0.32 22.35
CA SER A 233 4.89 -0.84 22.99
C SER A 233 5.94 -1.83 23.48
N THR A 234 5.67 -2.47 24.61
CA THR A 234 6.51 -3.53 25.19
C THR A 234 5.95 -4.94 24.94
N ASP A 235 4.73 -5.04 24.41
CA ASP A 235 3.92 -6.26 24.38
C ASP A 235 3.14 -6.48 23.06
N ASN A 236 2.88 -5.42 22.31
CA ASN A 236 2.19 -5.48 21.03
C ASN A 236 3.19 -5.56 19.88
N PHE A 237 3.04 -6.59 19.06
CA PHE A 237 3.85 -6.75 17.86
C PHE A 237 3.42 -5.80 16.75
N LEU A 238 4.34 -5.53 15.83
CA LEU A 238 4.13 -4.72 14.65
C LEU A 238 3.26 -5.50 13.65
N PRO A 239 2.17 -4.91 13.14
CA PRO A 239 1.33 -5.54 12.15
C PRO A 239 2.03 -5.53 10.78
N PRO A 240 1.64 -6.41 9.84
CA PRO A 240 2.17 -6.41 8.48
C PRO A 240 2.11 -5.03 7.79
N ILE A 241 1.06 -4.26 8.05
CA ILE A 241 0.98 -2.87 7.61
C ILE A 241 0.67 -1.98 8.82
N TYR A 242 1.60 -1.08 9.13
CA TYR A 242 1.47 -0.07 10.16
C TYR A 242 1.67 1.32 9.55
N ILE A 243 0.64 2.15 9.57
CA ILE A 243 0.71 3.50 8.99
C ILE A 243 0.15 4.54 9.96
N ILE A 244 0.94 5.57 10.25
CA ILE A 244 0.45 6.82 10.81
C ILE A 244 0.56 7.92 9.75
N GLY A 245 -0.57 8.55 9.43
CA GLY A 245 -0.60 9.73 8.55
C GLY A 245 -0.40 9.44 7.05
N GLY A 246 -0.74 8.24 6.59
CA GLY A 246 -0.63 7.84 5.18
C GLY A 246 -1.88 7.15 4.65
N SER A 247 -1.89 6.87 3.35
CA SER A 247 -3.03 6.31 2.64
C SER A 247 -2.69 5.08 1.83
N ILE A 248 -3.57 4.08 1.87
CA ILE A 248 -3.55 2.95 0.93
C ILE A 248 -4.73 3.14 -0.02
N ILE A 249 -4.49 3.19 -1.32
CA ILE A 249 -5.54 3.47 -2.33
C ILE A 249 -5.92 2.23 -3.15
N ARG A 250 -4.95 1.34 -3.35
CA ARG A 250 -5.14 0.04 -4.00
C ARG A 250 -4.53 -1.01 -3.12
N PHE A 251 -5.21 -2.14 -2.96
CA PHE A 251 -4.78 -3.18 -2.05
C PHE A 251 -4.55 -4.51 -2.76
N PHE A 252 -3.68 -5.34 -2.19
CA PHE A 252 -3.35 -6.66 -2.71
C PHE A 252 -4.32 -7.73 -2.23
N ASN A 253 -4.30 -8.87 -2.93
CA ASN A 253 -4.97 -10.09 -2.47
C ASN A 253 -4.14 -10.76 -1.37
N ILE A 254 -4.80 -11.46 -0.44
CA ILE A 254 -4.13 -12.16 0.67
C ILE A 254 -4.55 -13.63 0.66
N GLN A 255 -3.58 -14.53 0.66
CA GLN A 255 -3.82 -15.97 0.58
C GLN A 255 -2.99 -16.76 1.59
N ASN A 256 -3.58 -17.84 2.13
CA ASN A 256 -2.90 -18.87 2.90
C ASN A 256 -2.05 -18.32 4.07
N SER A 257 -2.47 -17.22 4.69
CA SER A 257 -1.67 -16.50 5.70
C SER A 257 -2.18 -16.75 7.12
N SER A 258 -1.28 -16.72 8.10
CA SER A 258 -1.60 -16.94 9.52
C SER A 258 -1.04 -15.80 10.37
N ILE A 259 -1.90 -14.91 10.83
CA ILE A 259 -1.56 -13.67 11.55
C ILE A 259 -2.30 -13.66 12.88
N LEU A 260 -1.68 -14.21 13.92
CA LEU A 260 -2.38 -14.60 15.14
C LEU A 260 -2.23 -13.60 16.30
N SER A 261 -1.41 -12.57 16.13
CA SER A 261 -0.93 -11.72 17.23
C SER A 261 -1.14 -10.22 17.02
N THR A 262 -1.60 -9.81 15.83
CA THR A 262 -1.77 -8.40 15.46
C THR A 262 -2.92 -8.28 14.48
N PRO A 263 -3.49 -7.08 14.30
CA PRO A 263 -4.22 -6.78 13.08
C PRO A 263 -3.35 -7.00 11.84
N PHE A 264 -3.97 -7.17 10.67
CA PHE A 264 -3.19 -7.18 9.42
C PHE A 264 -2.80 -5.76 9.00
N ILE A 265 -3.77 -4.86 9.03
CA ILE A 265 -3.64 -3.43 8.73
C ILE A 265 -3.94 -2.64 9.99
N TYR A 266 -3.03 -1.74 10.35
CA TYR A 266 -3.22 -0.69 11.33
C TYR A 266 -2.98 0.66 10.67
N ILE A 267 -4.00 1.52 10.63
CA ILE A 267 -3.87 2.88 10.12
C ILE A 267 -4.43 3.87 11.15
N LYS A 268 -3.63 4.87 11.50
CA LYS A 268 -4.03 5.99 12.35
C LYS A 268 -3.86 7.33 11.62
N SER A 269 -4.84 8.23 11.75
CA SER A 269 -4.83 9.55 11.09
C SER A 269 -4.59 9.45 9.57
N GLY A 270 -5.08 8.41 8.93
CA GLY A 270 -4.79 8.06 7.54
C GLY A 270 -6.02 7.78 6.71
N SER A 271 -5.84 7.07 5.58
CA SER A 271 -6.97 6.56 4.81
C SER A 271 -6.72 5.18 4.22
N LEU A 272 -7.80 4.41 4.08
CA LEU A 272 -7.82 3.14 3.38
C LEU A 272 -8.94 3.18 2.34
N GLU A 273 -8.55 3.08 1.08
CA GLU A 273 -9.44 3.03 -0.06
C GLU A 273 -9.20 1.74 -0.85
N PHE A 274 -10.29 1.09 -1.22
CA PHE A 274 -10.27 -0.12 -2.04
C PHE A 274 -10.90 0.17 -3.40
N VAL A 275 -10.09 0.52 -4.40
CA VAL A 275 -10.56 0.83 -5.78
C VAL A 275 -10.53 -0.37 -6.74
N ASN A 276 -10.04 -1.52 -6.29
CA ASN A 276 -9.96 -2.76 -7.06
C ASN A 276 -10.70 -3.89 -6.33
N ASP A 277 -11.16 -4.89 -7.09
CA ASP A 277 -11.69 -6.11 -6.47
C ASP A 277 -10.57 -6.82 -5.72
N ILE A 278 -10.86 -7.26 -4.50
CA ILE A 278 -9.89 -7.87 -3.58
C ILE A 278 -10.43 -9.21 -3.13
N SER A 279 -9.58 -10.22 -3.14
CA SER A 279 -9.83 -11.54 -2.59
C SER A 279 -8.92 -11.79 -1.40
N ILE A 280 -9.52 -12.13 -0.27
CA ILE A 280 -8.84 -12.57 0.95
C ILE A 280 -9.30 -14.00 1.20
N SER A 281 -8.41 -14.97 1.05
CA SER A 281 -8.79 -16.39 1.09
C SER A 281 -7.86 -17.27 1.93
N ASN A 282 -8.42 -18.23 2.65
CA ASN A 282 -7.69 -19.26 3.41
C ASN A 282 -6.74 -18.66 4.46
N ASN A 283 -7.15 -17.58 5.14
CA ASN A 283 -6.33 -16.94 6.14
C ASN A 283 -6.88 -17.18 7.55
N ASN A 284 -5.99 -17.25 8.54
CA ASN A 284 -6.34 -17.29 9.95
C ASN A 284 -5.81 -16.02 10.65
N PHE A 285 -6.72 -15.18 11.14
CA PHE A 285 -6.41 -13.95 11.87
C PHE A 285 -6.63 -14.07 13.39
N SER A 286 -6.91 -15.28 13.88
CA SER A 286 -7.29 -15.52 15.27
C SER A 286 -8.34 -14.50 15.73
N ILE A 287 -8.09 -13.79 16.83
CA ILE A 287 -8.97 -12.76 17.40
C ILE A 287 -8.71 -11.33 16.92
N TYR A 288 -7.73 -11.10 16.05
CA TYR A 288 -7.36 -9.76 15.63
C TYR A 288 -8.09 -9.36 14.34
N PRO A 289 -8.45 -8.07 14.18
CA PRO A 289 -9.12 -7.61 12.98
C PRO A 289 -8.19 -7.63 11.77
N ILE A 290 -8.73 -7.86 10.57
CA ILE A 290 -7.95 -7.63 9.35
C ILE A 290 -7.57 -6.15 9.25
N VAL A 291 -8.53 -5.27 9.52
CA VAL A 291 -8.33 -3.81 9.43
C VAL A 291 -8.70 -3.14 10.74
N LEU A 292 -7.73 -2.43 11.32
CA LEU A 292 -7.91 -1.53 12.46
C LEU A 292 -7.62 -0.09 12.01
N LEU A 293 -8.65 0.76 12.01
CA LEU A 293 -8.57 2.17 11.65
C LEU A 293 -8.87 3.05 12.86
N ILE A 294 -8.03 4.07 13.08
CA ILE A 294 -8.16 5.04 14.17
C ILE A 294 -8.13 6.45 13.59
N ASN A 295 -9.15 7.28 13.86
CA ASN A 295 -9.23 8.65 13.32
C ASN A 295 -8.90 8.72 11.83
N SER A 296 -9.43 7.78 11.05
CA SER A 296 -9.03 7.54 9.66
C SER A 296 -10.25 7.49 8.76
N LYS A 297 -10.00 7.64 7.45
CA LYS A 297 -11.03 7.52 6.43
C LYS A 297 -11.02 6.12 5.84
N PHE A 298 -12.22 5.62 5.53
CA PHE A 298 -12.42 4.36 4.85
C PHE A 298 -13.35 4.56 3.66
N SER A 299 -12.99 4.01 2.52
CA SER A 299 -13.84 3.97 1.34
C SER A 299 -13.60 2.70 0.53
N THR A 300 -14.61 2.26 -0.20
CA THR A 300 -14.55 1.12 -1.12
C THR A 300 -15.29 1.54 -2.38
N LEU A 301 -14.73 1.26 -3.56
CA LEU A 301 -15.42 1.43 -4.85
C LEU A 301 -15.72 0.08 -5.51
N LYS A 302 -15.18 -1.00 -4.96
CA LYS A 302 -15.16 -2.35 -5.54
C LYS A 302 -15.36 -3.39 -4.45
N THR A 303 -15.64 -4.61 -4.88
CA THR A 303 -16.04 -5.68 -3.98
C THR A 303 -14.84 -6.27 -3.25
N ILE A 304 -14.99 -6.47 -1.93
CA ILE A 304 -14.06 -7.27 -1.13
C ILE A 304 -14.70 -8.64 -0.93
N SER A 305 -13.96 -9.67 -1.31
CA SER A 305 -14.39 -11.08 -1.28
C SER A 305 -13.61 -11.84 -0.23
N PHE A 306 -14.33 -12.50 0.68
CA PHE A 306 -13.75 -13.35 1.71
C PHE A 306 -14.14 -14.81 1.48
N ASN A 307 -13.14 -15.70 1.43
CA ASN A 307 -13.34 -17.14 1.24
C ASN A 307 -12.54 -17.97 2.26
N GLU A 308 -13.19 -18.89 2.98
CA GLU A 308 -12.53 -19.84 3.90
C GLU A 308 -11.55 -19.18 4.90
N ASN A 309 -11.91 -18.02 5.46
CA ASN A 309 -11.07 -17.38 6.48
C ASN A 309 -11.59 -17.67 7.88
N GLU A 310 -10.67 -17.79 8.84
CA GLU A 310 -10.93 -17.93 10.27
C GLU A 310 -10.58 -16.62 10.98
N PHE A 311 -11.56 -15.89 11.49
CA PHE A 311 -11.36 -14.62 12.20
C PHE A 311 -12.59 -14.29 13.05
N PHE A 312 -12.43 -13.44 14.04
CA PHE A 312 -13.55 -12.90 14.82
C PHE A 312 -14.09 -11.57 14.27
N THR A 313 -13.17 -10.72 13.83
CA THR A 313 -13.47 -9.34 13.42
C THR A 313 -12.78 -9.06 12.10
N PHE A 314 -13.48 -8.41 11.17
CA PHE A 314 -12.88 -7.96 9.92
C PHE A 314 -12.40 -6.53 10.03
N PHE A 315 -13.32 -5.65 10.42
CA PHE A 315 -13.10 -4.22 10.47
C PHE A 315 -13.35 -3.70 11.87
N LEU A 316 -12.40 -2.92 12.39
CA LEU A 316 -12.56 -2.15 13.61
C LEU A 316 -12.29 -0.68 13.28
N PHE A 317 -13.32 0.13 13.44
CA PHE A 317 -13.28 1.58 13.26
C PHE A 317 -13.38 2.27 14.61
N TYR A 318 -12.39 3.09 14.93
CA TYR A 318 -12.34 3.86 16.17
C TYR A 318 -12.15 5.35 15.84
N GLU A 319 -13.00 6.23 16.37
CA GLU A 319 -12.96 7.68 16.09
C GLU A 319 -12.98 8.03 14.59
N CYS A 320 -13.62 7.21 13.75
CA CYS A 320 -13.64 7.42 12.32
C CYS A 320 -14.86 8.26 11.88
N GLN A 321 -14.66 9.09 10.85
CA GLN A 321 -15.71 9.81 10.14
C GLN A 321 -15.63 9.44 8.66
N THR A 322 -16.60 8.70 8.14
CA THR A 322 -16.48 8.14 6.78
C THR A 322 -17.75 8.30 5.96
N GLN A 323 -17.55 8.14 4.65
CA GLN A 323 -18.55 8.12 3.59
C GLN A 323 -18.96 6.67 3.28
N PRO A 324 -20.06 6.47 2.54
CA PRO A 324 -20.64 5.15 2.32
C PRO A 324 -19.66 4.09 1.82
N ILE A 325 -19.69 2.95 2.49
CA ILE A 325 -19.05 1.69 2.05
C ILE A 325 -19.88 1.08 0.90
N THR A 326 -19.23 0.32 0.01
CA THR A 326 -19.79 -0.49 -1.08
C THR A 326 -19.61 -2.00 -0.76
N PRO A 327 -20.24 -2.93 -1.51
CA PRO A 327 -20.58 -4.25 -0.99
C PRO A 327 -19.36 -5.12 -0.65
N ILE A 328 -19.45 -5.80 0.49
CA ILE A 328 -18.55 -6.89 0.88
C ILE A 328 -19.29 -8.22 0.70
N ASN A 329 -18.63 -9.16 0.02
CA ASN A 329 -19.16 -10.48 -0.32
C ASN A 329 -18.46 -11.59 0.48
N PHE A 330 -19.25 -12.56 0.96
CA PHE A 330 -18.79 -13.73 1.72
C PHE A 330 -19.15 -15.02 1.02
N PHE A 331 -18.16 -15.84 0.68
CA PHE A 331 -18.39 -17.06 -0.11
C PHE A 331 -18.72 -18.28 0.74
N ASN A 332 -18.25 -18.35 1.99
CA ASN A 332 -18.41 -19.50 2.88
C ASN A 332 -18.84 -19.10 4.30
N ASN A 333 -19.29 -20.08 5.09
CA ASN A 333 -19.58 -19.94 6.52
C ASN A 333 -18.41 -19.30 7.27
N ILE A 334 -18.70 -18.26 8.04
CA ILE A 334 -17.75 -17.68 8.98
C ILE A 334 -17.96 -18.42 10.29
N GLN A 335 -17.11 -19.42 10.51
CA GLN A 335 -17.12 -20.18 11.74
C GLN A 335 -16.58 -19.28 12.88
N PRO A 336 -17.32 -19.12 13.98
CA PRO A 336 -16.77 -18.47 15.17
C PRO A 336 -15.60 -19.34 15.64
N HIS A 337 -14.43 -18.75 15.88
CA HIS A 337 -13.32 -19.50 16.41
C HIS A 337 -13.74 -20.05 17.79
N GLN A 338 -13.68 -21.37 17.93
CA GLN A 338 -14.31 -22.08 19.04
C GLN A 338 -13.60 -21.76 20.36
N SER A 339 -14.39 -21.33 21.35
CA SER A 339 -14.10 -21.24 22.78
C SER A 339 -13.01 -20.24 23.23
N ASN A 340 -13.38 -19.37 24.18
CA ASN A 340 -12.51 -18.47 24.97
C ASN A 340 -12.06 -17.17 24.27
N TYR A 341 -12.98 -16.45 23.63
CA TYR A 341 -12.75 -15.03 23.38
C TYR A 341 -12.53 -14.30 24.72
N GLN A 342 -11.30 -13.88 24.97
CA GLN A 342 -10.96 -12.95 26.03
C GLN A 342 -10.80 -11.57 25.39
N ARG A 343 -11.43 -10.55 25.99
CA ARG A 343 -11.23 -9.16 25.56
C ARG A 343 -9.74 -8.84 25.61
N LYS A 344 -9.13 -8.71 24.43
CA LYS A 344 -7.75 -8.25 24.29
C LYS A 344 -7.71 -6.78 23.93
N LEU A 345 -6.59 -6.17 24.29
CA LEU A 345 -6.22 -4.84 23.85
C LEU A 345 -5.17 -4.99 22.76
N TYR A 346 -5.21 -4.10 21.77
CA TYR A 346 -4.11 -3.88 20.86
C TYR A 346 -3.81 -2.38 20.83
N LEU A 347 -2.61 -2.00 21.26
CA LEU A 347 -2.20 -0.59 21.40
C LEU A 347 -3.23 0.27 22.17
N GLY A 348 -3.80 -0.30 23.24
CA GLY A 348 -4.80 0.36 24.09
C GLY A 348 -6.24 0.31 23.55
N ILE A 349 -6.47 -0.22 22.35
CA ILE A 349 -7.82 -0.36 21.78
C ILE A 349 -8.40 -1.74 22.10
N GLN A 350 -9.56 -1.76 22.73
CA GLN A 350 -10.28 -2.99 23.07
C GLN A 350 -10.92 -3.60 21.83
N LEU A 351 -10.52 -4.83 21.53
CA LEU A 351 -11.11 -5.66 20.48
C LEU A 351 -12.48 -6.18 20.94
N GLU A 352 -13.37 -6.43 20.00
CA GLU A 352 -14.70 -7.03 20.24
C GLU A 352 -14.96 -8.18 19.28
N ASN A 353 -15.78 -9.13 19.72
CA ASN A 353 -16.20 -10.24 18.90
C ASN A 353 -17.39 -9.84 17.99
N SER A 354 -17.08 -9.25 16.84
CA SER A 354 -18.07 -8.93 15.82
C SER A 354 -17.41 -8.76 14.46
N VAL A 355 -18.11 -9.11 13.38
CA VAL A 355 -17.65 -8.90 12.00
C VAL A 355 -17.18 -7.46 11.78
N THR A 356 -17.98 -6.49 12.22
CA THR A 356 -17.64 -5.07 12.12
C THR A 356 -17.86 -4.37 13.46
N VAL A 357 -16.81 -3.70 13.94
CA VAL A 357 -16.80 -2.99 15.21
C VAL A 357 -16.66 -1.49 14.95
N ILE A 358 -17.54 -0.69 15.54
CA ILE A 358 -17.61 0.77 15.38
C ILE A 358 -17.64 1.40 16.77
N LYS A 359 -16.61 2.19 17.10
CA LYS A 359 -16.46 2.83 18.41
C LYS A 359 -16.17 4.32 18.27
N ASN A 360 -16.79 5.16 19.09
CA ASN A 360 -16.59 6.62 19.11
C ASN A 360 -16.67 7.28 17.71
N SER A 361 -17.48 6.75 16.80
CA SER A 361 -17.42 7.08 15.36
C SER A 361 -18.75 7.60 14.81
N HIS A 362 -18.67 8.29 13.68
CA HIS A 362 -19.82 8.63 12.84
C HIS A 362 -19.66 7.91 11.50
N PHE A 363 -20.55 6.96 11.23
CA PHE A 363 -20.30 5.99 10.17
C PHE A 363 -21.59 5.71 9.39
N THR A 364 -21.49 5.70 8.06
CA THR A 364 -22.59 5.31 7.18
C THR A 364 -22.13 4.18 6.28
N ILE A 365 -22.91 3.12 6.24
CA ILE A 365 -22.67 1.95 5.41
C ILE A 365 -23.80 1.82 4.41
N GLN A 366 -23.45 1.68 3.14
CA GLN A 366 -24.41 1.40 2.07
C GLN A 366 -24.18 -0.01 1.53
N GLU A 367 -25.27 -0.73 1.24
CA GLU A 367 -25.20 -1.94 0.40
C GLU A 367 -24.22 -3.02 0.91
N TYR A 368 -24.02 -3.11 2.21
CA TYR A 368 -23.02 -3.96 2.85
C TYR A 368 -23.61 -5.27 3.35
N LEU A 369 -22.83 -6.35 3.29
CA LEU A 369 -23.31 -7.70 3.64
C LEU A 369 -24.53 -8.13 2.82
N LYS A 370 -24.59 -7.72 1.55
CA LYS A 370 -25.59 -8.25 0.61
C LYS A 370 -25.48 -9.77 0.55
N PHE A 371 -26.64 -10.42 0.55
CA PHE A 371 -26.81 -11.87 0.42
C PHE A 371 -26.49 -12.34 -1.01
N THR A 372 -25.28 -12.11 -1.51
CA THR A 372 -24.94 -12.46 -2.91
C THR A 372 -24.54 -13.92 -3.07
N LEU A 373 -24.36 -14.70 -1.99
CA LEU A 373 -23.65 -15.98 -2.06
C LEU A 373 -24.21 -17.00 -1.07
N ASN A 374 -24.76 -18.08 -1.64
CA ASN A 374 -25.24 -19.32 -1.02
C ASN A 374 -26.11 -19.16 0.24
N LEU A 375 -27.40 -19.52 0.14
CA LEU A 375 -28.43 -19.41 1.20
C LEU A 375 -28.07 -20.05 2.56
N ASN A 376 -26.98 -20.83 2.62
CA ASN A 376 -26.58 -21.59 3.79
C ASN A 376 -25.40 -20.97 4.56
N ASN A 377 -24.93 -19.78 4.17
CA ASN A 377 -23.81 -19.13 4.85
C ASN A 377 -24.24 -18.50 6.19
N THR A 378 -23.69 -18.98 7.31
CA THR A 378 -23.90 -18.48 8.67
C THR A 378 -22.64 -17.83 9.24
N ILE A 379 -22.82 -16.77 10.02
CA ILE A 379 -21.78 -16.09 10.78
C ILE A 379 -22.05 -16.35 12.26
N GLY A 380 -21.15 -17.05 12.95
CA GLY A 380 -21.35 -17.35 14.38
C GLY A 380 -20.95 -16.23 15.35
N ASN A 381 -20.77 -15.00 14.86
CA ASN A 381 -20.45 -13.81 15.65
C ASN A 381 -21.58 -12.79 15.50
N ASP A 382 -21.53 -11.72 16.31
CA ASP A 382 -22.38 -10.54 16.08
C ASP A 382 -21.97 -9.88 14.76
N ILE A 383 -22.94 -9.44 13.95
CA ILE A 383 -22.62 -8.79 12.67
C ILE A 383 -22.01 -7.41 12.91
N PHE A 384 -22.65 -6.62 13.78
CA PHE A 384 -22.18 -5.30 14.15
C PHE A 384 -22.04 -5.15 15.67
N TYR A 385 -20.95 -4.55 16.12
CA TYR A 385 -20.79 -4.02 17.47
C TYR A 385 -20.63 -2.50 17.37
N VAL A 386 -21.49 -1.75 18.06
CA VAL A 386 -21.54 -0.29 17.98
C VAL A 386 -21.54 0.32 19.37
N GLU A 387 -20.57 1.17 19.68
CA GLU A 387 -20.40 1.79 21.00
C GLU A 387 -20.07 3.28 20.89
N ASN A 388 -20.76 4.11 21.68
CA ASN A 388 -20.60 5.57 21.71
C ASN A 388 -20.56 6.20 20.30
N SER A 389 -21.39 5.72 19.38
CA SER A 389 -21.29 6.05 17.96
C SER A 389 -22.64 6.45 17.35
N ASN A 390 -22.60 7.12 16.21
CA ASN A 390 -23.75 7.28 15.33
C ASN A 390 -23.52 6.44 14.07
N PHE A 391 -24.43 5.51 13.81
CA PHE A 391 -24.28 4.53 12.75
C PHE A 391 -25.54 4.44 11.88
N ILE A 392 -25.36 4.58 10.57
CA ILE A 392 -26.45 4.46 9.60
C ILE A 392 -26.15 3.28 8.68
N ILE A 393 -27.11 2.36 8.55
CA ILE A 393 -27.09 1.29 7.56
C ILE A 393 -28.19 1.58 6.54
N GLN A 394 -27.82 1.63 5.27
CA GLN A 394 -28.73 1.96 4.18
C GLN A 394 -28.59 0.96 3.03
N PHE A 395 -29.72 0.53 2.47
CA PHE A 395 -29.76 -0.25 1.23
C PHE A 395 -30.50 0.53 0.14
N LEU A 396 -30.16 0.30 -1.14
CA LEU A 396 -30.89 0.93 -2.26
C LEU A 396 -32.21 0.22 -2.56
N GLY A 397 -32.34 -1.04 -2.13
CA GLY A 397 -33.54 -1.85 -2.21
C GLY A 397 -33.75 -2.66 -0.93
N LEU A 398 -34.91 -3.32 -0.82
CA LEU A 398 -35.20 -4.24 0.28
C LEU A 398 -34.33 -5.50 0.12
N GLU A 399 -33.21 -5.52 0.84
CA GLU A 399 -32.21 -6.59 0.77
C GLU A 399 -32.27 -7.47 2.03
N ARG A 400 -31.81 -8.71 1.90
CA ARG A 400 -31.64 -9.66 3.02
C ARG A 400 -30.22 -9.55 3.57
N LEU A 401 -30.08 -9.64 4.89
CA LEU A 401 -28.79 -9.68 5.58
C LEU A 401 -28.35 -11.11 5.86
N ILE A 402 -27.04 -11.36 5.87
CA ILE A 402 -26.46 -12.66 6.25
C ILE A 402 -26.84 -13.01 7.69
N GLN A 403 -27.06 -14.30 7.96
CA GLN A 403 -27.43 -14.81 9.27
C GLN A 403 -26.26 -14.70 10.27
N GLY A 404 -26.44 -13.97 11.38
CA GLY A 404 -25.46 -13.81 12.47
C GLY A 404 -25.89 -14.51 13.79
N ASN A 405 -25.13 -14.36 14.88
CA ASN A 405 -25.67 -14.66 16.23
C ASN A 405 -26.65 -13.57 16.69
N HIS A 406 -26.23 -12.32 16.51
CA HIS A 406 -27.05 -11.13 16.69
C HIS A 406 -26.81 -10.21 15.50
N MET A 407 -27.86 -9.52 15.06
CA MET A 407 -27.72 -8.52 14.00
C MET A 407 -26.83 -7.38 14.47
N ILE A 408 -27.04 -6.91 15.70
CA ILE A 408 -26.26 -5.81 16.24
C ILE A 408 -26.24 -5.84 17.77
N LYS A 409 -25.07 -5.54 18.32
CA LYS A 409 -24.87 -5.19 19.73
C LYS A 409 -24.55 -3.71 19.84
N VAL A 410 -25.38 -2.97 20.58
CA VAL A 410 -25.37 -1.50 20.58
C VAL A 410 -25.31 -0.92 21.99
N ILE A 411 -24.37 -0.01 22.26
CA ILE A 411 -24.14 0.58 23.59
C ILE A 411 -23.97 2.09 23.44
N ASN A 412 -24.73 2.89 24.20
CA ASN A 412 -24.62 4.36 24.21
C ASN A 412 -24.60 5.00 22.80
N SER A 413 -25.35 4.45 21.85
CA SER A 413 -25.24 4.78 20.44
C SER A 413 -26.58 5.13 19.80
N ILE A 414 -26.52 5.75 18.63
CA ILE A 414 -27.68 5.97 17.76
C ILE A 414 -27.46 5.13 16.51
N VAL A 415 -28.40 4.24 16.21
CA VAL A 415 -28.35 3.40 15.00
C VAL A 415 -29.59 3.66 14.17
N THR A 416 -29.41 3.93 12.88
CA THR A 416 -30.50 4.09 11.92
C THR A 416 -30.43 3.00 10.87
N PHE A 417 -31.53 2.26 10.70
CA PHE A 417 -31.71 1.29 9.62
C PHE A 417 -32.59 1.89 8.52
N GLN A 418 -32.14 1.82 7.27
CA GLN A 418 -32.87 2.34 6.12
C GLN A 418 -33.05 1.26 5.04
N ASN A 419 -34.29 1.06 4.57
CA ASN A 419 -34.65 0.15 3.48
C ASN A 419 -34.29 -1.34 3.71
N ILE A 420 -34.46 -1.87 4.92
CA ILE A 420 -34.13 -3.28 5.22
C ILE A 420 -35.40 -4.15 5.26
N ASP A 421 -35.34 -5.35 4.67
CA ASP A 421 -36.38 -6.39 4.82
C ASP A 421 -35.97 -7.38 5.92
N LEU A 422 -36.66 -7.30 7.06
CA LEU A 422 -36.32 -8.05 8.27
C LEU A 422 -37.11 -9.37 8.41
N LYS A 423 -37.70 -9.86 7.32
CA LYS A 423 -38.64 -11.00 7.30
C LYS A 423 -38.10 -12.34 7.83
N TRP A 424 -36.78 -12.55 7.89
CA TRP A 424 -36.18 -13.87 8.12
C TRP A 424 -35.30 -13.97 9.37
N ASP A 425 -35.15 -12.89 10.12
CA ASP A 425 -34.03 -12.78 11.06
C ASP A 425 -34.49 -12.91 12.50
N GLY A 426 -34.38 -14.12 13.05
CA GLY A 426 -34.46 -14.40 14.48
C GLY A 426 -33.28 -13.83 15.29
N PHE A 427 -32.72 -12.68 14.92
CA PHE A 427 -31.49 -12.13 15.50
C PHE A 427 -31.79 -10.86 16.31
N PRO A 428 -31.71 -10.91 17.64
CA PRO A 428 -32.09 -9.78 18.46
C PRO A 428 -31.09 -8.62 18.31
N ILE A 429 -31.63 -7.39 18.38
CA ILE A 429 -30.85 -6.19 18.69
C ILE A 429 -30.61 -6.23 20.19
N ILE A 430 -29.37 -6.42 20.62
CA ILE A 430 -28.97 -6.49 22.04
C ILE A 430 -28.16 -5.26 22.44
N GLY A 431 -28.05 -5.00 23.74
CA GLY A 431 -27.17 -3.96 24.27
C GLY A 431 -27.86 -3.07 25.29
N SER A 432 -27.51 -1.79 25.32
CA SER A 432 -28.05 -0.87 26.32
C SER A 432 -27.96 0.61 25.94
N ASN A 433 -28.83 1.42 26.57
CA ASN A 433 -28.79 2.89 26.55
C ASN A 433 -28.59 3.50 25.15
N SER A 434 -29.30 2.96 24.16
CA SER A 434 -29.12 3.32 22.75
C SER A 434 -30.46 3.63 22.09
N THR A 435 -30.42 4.42 21.02
CA THR A 435 -31.59 4.73 20.21
C THR A 435 -31.50 4.02 18.87
N ILE A 436 -32.56 3.30 18.50
CA ILE A 436 -32.66 2.56 17.24
C ILE A 436 -33.80 3.16 16.43
N ASP A 437 -33.48 3.70 15.26
CA ASP A 437 -34.44 4.29 14.34
C ASP A 437 -34.58 3.42 13.08
N PHE A 438 -35.82 3.21 12.63
CA PHE A 438 -36.13 2.43 11.44
C PHE A 438 -36.84 3.30 10.42
N ILE A 439 -36.25 3.46 9.24
CA ILE A 439 -36.81 4.28 8.15
C ILE A 439 -37.07 3.36 6.95
N TYR A 440 -38.31 3.34 6.45
CA TYR A 440 -38.73 2.52 5.30
C TYR A 440 -38.43 1.00 5.41
N CYS A 441 -38.40 0.44 6.63
CA CYS A 441 -38.18 -1.00 6.86
C CYS A 441 -39.49 -1.81 6.79
N LYS A 442 -39.41 -3.11 6.47
CA LYS A 442 -40.57 -4.04 6.42
C LYS A 442 -40.37 -5.26 7.34
N ASN A 443 -41.49 -5.90 7.69
CA ASN A 443 -41.55 -7.15 8.45
C ASN A 443 -40.87 -7.10 9.84
N LEU A 444 -41.11 -6.02 10.59
CA LEU A 444 -40.49 -5.75 11.90
C LEU A 444 -40.95 -6.66 13.06
N ASN A 445 -41.81 -7.67 12.84
CA ASN A 445 -42.50 -8.36 13.93
C ASN A 445 -41.68 -9.54 14.51
N ASN A 446 -41.70 -9.66 15.85
CA ASN A 446 -41.33 -10.82 16.68
C ASN A 446 -39.85 -11.20 16.91
N SER A 447 -38.84 -10.44 16.41
CA SER A 447 -37.45 -10.97 16.43
C SER A 447 -36.36 -10.07 17.02
N PHE A 448 -36.69 -8.86 17.48
CA PHE A 448 -35.67 -7.79 17.58
C PHE A 448 -35.34 -7.32 19.00
N CYS A 449 -35.97 -7.84 20.04
CA CYS A 449 -35.99 -7.18 21.35
C CYS A 449 -35.07 -7.87 22.37
N GLY A 450 -33.76 -7.77 22.15
CA GLY A 450 -32.74 -8.16 23.11
C GLY A 450 -32.23 -7.01 23.99
N CYS A 451 -32.65 -5.78 23.71
CA CYS A 451 -32.21 -4.57 24.42
C CYS A 451 -33.38 -3.90 25.15
N SER A 452 -33.63 -4.30 26.41
CA SER A 452 -34.73 -3.75 27.22
C SER A 452 -34.58 -2.27 27.60
N THR A 453 -33.37 -1.73 27.50
CA THR A 453 -33.06 -0.32 27.81
C THR A 453 -32.84 0.53 26.56
N CYS A 454 -33.04 -0.03 25.37
CA CYS A 454 -32.97 0.74 24.12
C CYS A 454 -34.31 1.44 23.84
N ASN A 455 -34.23 2.63 23.26
CA ASN A 455 -35.38 3.35 22.73
C ASN A 455 -35.55 3.02 21.24
N PHE A 456 -36.66 2.41 20.86
CA PHE A 456 -36.97 2.06 19.47
C PHE A 456 -37.93 3.08 18.88
N LEU A 457 -37.46 3.83 17.89
CA LEU A 457 -38.23 4.86 17.19
C LEU A 457 -38.81 4.25 15.92
N ASN A 458 -40.13 3.99 15.91
CA ASN A 458 -41.09 3.97 14.79
C ASN A 458 -42.44 3.37 15.29
N GLN A 459 -43.59 3.91 14.86
CA GLN A 459 -44.91 3.75 15.51
C GLN A 459 -45.54 2.33 15.48
N SER A 460 -44.99 1.39 14.72
CA SER A 460 -45.59 0.07 14.49
C SER A 460 -44.82 -1.10 15.13
N PHE A 461 -43.76 -0.80 15.88
CA PHE A 461 -42.90 -1.83 16.47
C PHE A 461 -43.28 -2.12 17.92
N ASN A 462 -43.91 -3.26 18.17
CA ASN A 462 -44.16 -3.78 19.52
C ASN A 462 -43.08 -4.79 19.90
N CYS A 463 -42.29 -4.46 20.91
CA CYS A 463 -41.35 -5.39 21.52
C CYS A 463 -42.06 -6.26 22.56
N ASP A 464 -42.09 -7.58 22.33
CA ASP A 464 -42.45 -8.54 23.36
C ASP A 464 -41.15 -9.10 23.97
N PHE A 465 -40.81 -8.66 25.18
CA PHE A 465 -39.61 -9.11 25.90
C PHE A 465 -39.84 -10.45 26.62
N SER A 466 -40.79 -11.27 26.15
CA SER A 466 -41.19 -12.51 26.82
C SER A 466 -40.09 -13.57 26.77
N SER A 467 -39.25 -13.56 27.81
CA SER A 467 -38.47 -14.68 28.35
C SER A 467 -37.81 -15.62 27.34
N SER A 468 -36.87 -15.14 26.52
CA SER A 468 -35.86 -16.05 25.98
C SER A 468 -34.77 -16.23 27.04
N THR A 469 -34.66 -17.44 27.58
CA THR A 469 -33.52 -17.97 28.34
C THR A 469 -32.27 -18.01 27.46
N ALA A 470 -31.78 -16.85 27.04
CA ALA A 470 -30.48 -16.69 26.43
C ALA A 470 -29.49 -16.37 27.55
N SER A 471 -28.72 -17.40 27.94
CA SER A 471 -27.58 -17.40 28.85
C SER A 471 -27.05 -16.00 29.14
N SER A 472 -27.41 -15.48 30.32
CA SER A 472 -26.84 -14.26 30.89
C SER A 472 -25.34 -14.45 31.07
N PHE A 473 -24.55 -14.10 30.05
CA PHE A 473 -23.20 -13.63 30.29
C PHE A 473 -23.36 -12.23 30.86
N GLU A 474 -23.61 -12.19 32.17
CA GLU A 474 -23.51 -10.98 32.97
C GLU A 474 -22.15 -10.34 32.66
N PRO A 475 -22.08 -9.07 32.25
CA PRO A 475 -20.82 -8.42 31.96
C PRO A 475 -19.98 -8.48 33.23
N THR A 476 -18.89 -9.25 33.17
CA THR A 476 -17.92 -9.35 34.26
C THR A 476 -17.49 -7.94 34.59
N GLU A 477 -17.74 -7.52 35.84
CA GLU A 477 -17.40 -6.19 36.32
C GLU A 477 -15.97 -5.86 35.94
N THR A 478 -15.80 -4.67 35.33
CA THR A 478 -14.51 -4.06 35.06
C THR A 478 -13.68 -4.15 36.33
N PRO A 479 -12.48 -4.80 36.33
CA PRO A 479 -11.71 -4.97 37.55
C PRO A 479 -11.39 -3.60 38.12
N THR A 480 -11.97 -3.32 39.28
CA THR A 480 -11.61 -2.19 40.12
C THR A 480 -10.10 -2.29 40.35
N LEU A 481 -9.37 -1.22 40.04
CA LEU A 481 -7.95 -1.06 40.36
C LEU A 481 -7.76 -1.33 41.86
N SER A 482 -7.45 -2.58 42.23
CA SER A 482 -6.94 -2.87 43.56
C SER A 482 -5.59 -2.22 43.67
N GLU A 483 -5.45 -1.34 44.67
CA GLU A 483 -4.20 -0.72 45.07
C GLU A 483 -3.09 -1.78 45.09
N THR A 484 -2.10 -1.60 44.21
CA THR A 484 -0.92 -2.44 44.15
C THR A 484 -0.15 -2.25 45.45
N ASN A 485 -0.38 -3.16 46.41
CA ASN A 485 0.48 -3.32 47.56
C ASN A 485 1.88 -3.64 47.04
N SER A 486 2.79 -2.70 47.30
CA SER A 486 4.20 -2.78 46.95
C SER A 486 4.78 -4.12 47.45
N PRO A 487 5.49 -4.89 46.60
CA PRO A 487 5.94 -6.22 46.94
C PRO A 487 6.99 -6.18 48.05
N THR A 488 6.62 -6.70 49.22
CA THR A 488 7.56 -7.03 50.28
C THR A 488 8.46 -8.16 49.79
N ASN A 489 9.71 -7.81 49.48
CA ASN A 489 10.81 -8.72 49.14
C ASN A 489 10.88 -9.90 50.13
N THR A 490 10.35 -11.06 49.73
CA THR A 490 10.59 -12.31 50.45
C THR A 490 11.69 -13.05 49.69
N GLN A 491 12.94 -12.87 50.16
CA GLN A 491 14.10 -13.61 49.69
C GLN A 491 13.87 -15.11 49.92
N THR A 492 13.72 -15.86 48.82
CA THR A 492 13.82 -17.32 48.85
C THR A 492 15.19 -17.68 48.26
N PRO A 493 16.03 -18.45 48.97
CA PRO A 493 17.45 -18.60 48.63
C PRO A 493 17.67 -19.45 47.37
N PRO A 494 18.77 -19.21 46.63
CA PRO A 494 19.00 -19.78 45.31
C PRO A 494 19.33 -21.26 45.39
N THR A 495 18.60 -22.08 44.62
CA THR A 495 19.02 -23.43 44.27
C THR A 495 20.10 -23.34 43.21
N ILE A 496 21.35 -23.45 43.65
CA ILE A 496 22.55 -23.55 42.82
C ILE A 496 22.49 -24.91 42.11
N THR A 497 22.39 -24.90 40.79
CA THR A 497 22.73 -26.06 39.97
C THR A 497 23.97 -25.68 39.17
N GLU A 498 25.11 -26.22 39.59
CA GLU A 498 26.42 -26.04 38.97
C GLU A 498 26.49 -26.84 37.66
N THR A 499 26.99 -26.23 36.58
CA THR A 499 27.78 -26.94 35.57
C THR A 499 28.63 -25.94 34.77
N PRO A 500 29.88 -26.28 34.40
CA PRO A 500 30.99 -25.33 34.44
C PRO A 500 31.32 -24.67 33.10
N THR A 501 31.72 -23.40 33.23
CA THR A 501 32.89 -22.73 32.65
C THR A 501 33.45 -23.26 31.32
N HIS A 502 33.28 -22.48 30.26
CA HIS A 502 34.34 -22.24 29.29
C HIS A 502 34.56 -20.75 29.06
N SER A 503 35.75 -20.33 29.49
CA SER A 503 36.36 -19.02 29.34
C SER A 503 36.57 -18.64 27.87
N LYS A 504 36.18 -17.40 27.49
CA LYS A 504 36.86 -16.63 26.45
C LYS A 504 37.00 -15.17 26.86
N THR A 505 38.21 -14.84 27.24
CA THR A 505 38.82 -13.51 27.38
C THR A 505 38.86 -12.80 26.02
N ASN A 506 38.49 -11.51 25.96
CA ASN A 506 38.92 -10.51 24.95
C ASN A 506 38.64 -9.10 25.52
N THR A 507 39.58 -8.52 26.27
CA THR A 507 40.49 -7.41 25.90
C THR A 507 39.81 -6.06 25.59
N PRO A 508 40.11 -4.98 26.36
CA PRO A 508 39.39 -3.71 26.30
C PRO A 508 39.90 -2.81 25.16
N THR A 509 38.97 -2.23 24.41
CA THR A 509 39.28 -1.23 23.38
C THR A 509 39.21 0.16 24.01
N ASN A 510 40.37 0.75 24.28
CA ASN A 510 40.50 2.14 24.72
C ASN A 510 40.21 3.08 23.55
N THR A 511 39.08 3.79 23.63
CA THR A 511 38.69 4.84 22.69
C THR A 511 39.41 6.15 23.08
N GLN A 512 40.54 6.47 22.44
CA GLN A 512 41.14 7.81 22.51
C GLN A 512 40.86 8.58 21.23
N THR A 513 40.16 9.69 21.41
CA THR A 513 39.74 10.68 20.43
C THR A 513 40.96 11.42 19.87
N PRO A 514 41.29 11.31 18.57
CA PRO A 514 42.34 12.10 17.96
C PRO A 514 41.84 13.54 17.73
N LYS A 515 42.59 14.50 18.29
CA LYS A 515 42.42 15.94 18.06
C LYS A 515 42.57 16.27 16.58
N ILE A 516 41.61 17.05 16.09
CA ILE A 516 41.58 17.70 14.78
C ILE A 516 42.76 18.67 14.70
N ASN A 517 43.81 18.32 13.95
CA ASN A 517 44.80 19.28 13.49
C ASN A 517 44.36 19.81 12.14
N GLU A 518 43.85 21.04 12.14
CA GLU A 518 43.67 21.88 10.97
C GLU A 518 44.99 21.94 10.20
N THR A 519 45.05 21.29 9.04
CA THR A 519 46.20 21.42 8.13
C THR A 519 45.66 21.89 6.79
N GLN A 520 46.19 23.04 6.37
CA GLN A 520 45.85 23.82 5.18
C GLN A 520 45.73 23.00 3.88
N PRO A 521 44.91 23.48 2.92
CA PRO A 521 44.62 22.79 1.68
C PRO A 521 45.85 22.73 0.78
N PHE A 522 46.42 21.52 0.65
CA PHE A 522 47.49 21.25 -0.29
C PHE A 522 46.88 21.06 -1.68
N ILE A 523 46.96 22.11 -2.50
CA ILE A 523 46.60 22.10 -3.92
C ILE A 523 47.51 21.08 -4.62
N THR A 524 47.04 19.85 -4.77
CA THR A 524 47.72 18.82 -5.54
C THR A 524 47.28 18.96 -6.99
N ASN A 525 48.13 19.61 -7.78
CA ASN A 525 48.04 19.63 -9.24
C ASN A 525 48.05 18.18 -9.74
N THR A 526 46.86 17.64 -9.96
CA THR A 526 46.70 16.30 -10.51
C THR A 526 46.95 16.41 -12.01
N PRO A 527 48.02 15.80 -12.56
CA PRO A 527 48.34 15.93 -13.97
C PRO A 527 47.24 15.28 -14.79
N THR A 528 46.61 16.10 -15.63
CA THR A 528 45.61 15.69 -16.61
C THR A 528 46.22 14.57 -17.47
N PRO A 529 45.66 13.34 -17.44
CA PRO A 529 46.21 12.26 -18.23
C PRO A 529 46.03 12.60 -19.70
N THR A 530 47.15 12.85 -20.37
CA THR A 530 47.25 12.97 -21.82
C THR A 530 46.76 11.65 -22.40
N GLN A 531 45.48 11.59 -22.77
CA GLN A 531 44.89 10.45 -23.45
C GLN A 531 45.60 10.31 -24.80
N THR A 532 46.56 9.39 -24.84
CA THR A 532 47.05 8.84 -26.10
C THR A 532 45.86 8.16 -26.75
N LEU A 533 45.41 8.75 -27.86
CA LEU A 533 44.35 8.22 -28.73
C LEU A 533 44.79 6.84 -29.24
N LYS A 534 44.57 5.80 -28.44
CA LYS A 534 44.50 4.44 -28.97
C LYS A 534 43.31 4.46 -29.91
N LYS A 535 43.58 4.47 -31.22
CA LYS A 535 42.63 4.24 -32.31
C LYS A 535 41.93 2.90 -32.05
N SER A 536 40.95 2.94 -31.17
CA SER A 536 40.09 1.84 -30.81
C SER A 536 39.16 1.58 -31.98
N ASN A 537 38.97 0.31 -32.32
CA ASN A 537 38.04 -0.16 -33.35
C ASN A 537 36.59 0.32 -33.14
N LYS A 538 36.27 1.04 -32.05
CA LYS A 538 34.97 1.66 -31.74
C LYS A 538 34.55 2.76 -32.74
N ASN A 539 35.48 3.54 -33.31
CA ASN A 539 35.10 4.51 -34.36
C ASN A 539 34.59 3.82 -35.63
N ARG A 540 35.03 2.59 -35.92
CA ARG A 540 34.50 1.80 -37.04
C ARG A 540 33.08 1.34 -36.77
N ASN A 541 32.76 0.90 -35.55
CA ASN A 541 31.42 0.44 -35.21
C ASN A 541 30.40 1.58 -35.11
N ILE A 542 30.78 2.73 -34.55
CA ILE A 542 29.91 3.91 -34.51
C ILE A 542 29.64 4.42 -35.94
N ALA A 543 30.68 4.49 -36.78
CA ALA A 543 30.50 4.86 -38.19
C ALA A 543 29.58 3.87 -38.94
N ILE A 544 29.71 2.56 -38.70
CA ILE A 544 28.83 1.54 -39.31
C ILE A 544 27.38 1.70 -38.84
N ILE A 545 27.14 1.96 -37.54
CA ILE A 545 25.78 2.17 -37.01
C ILE A 545 25.16 3.43 -37.63
N VAL A 546 25.90 4.55 -37.66
CA VAL A 546 25.42 5.80 -38.27
C VAL A 546 25.13 5.61 -39.76
N VAL A 547 26.00 4.92 -40.50
CA VAL A 547 25.77 4.61 -41.92
C VAL A 547 24.56 3.70 -42.10
N THR A 548 24.38 2.68 -41.25
CA THR A 548 23.21 1.78 -41.30
C THR A 548 21.90 2.52 -41.04
N ILE A 549 21.89 3.44 -40.08
CA ILE A 549 20.71 4.27 -39.77
C ILE A 549 20.41 5.22 -40.94
N VAL A 550 21.42 5.89 -41.50
CA VAL A 550 21.25 6.78 -42.66
C VAL A 550 20.73 5.99 -43.87
N LEU A 551 21.24 4.78 -44.11
CA LEU A 551 20.74 3.89 -45.17
C LEU A 551 19.30 3.40 -44.90
N GLY A 552 18.96 3.10 -43.66
CA GLY A 552 17.61 2.73 -43.26
C GLY A 552 16.60 3.86 -43.47
N VAL A 553 16.93 5.06 -43.02
CA VAL A 553 16.06 6.25 -43.17
C VAL A 553 15.91 6.64 -44.64
N THR A 554 17.00 6.63 -45.42
CA THR A 554 16.92 6.90 -46.87
C THR A 554 16.11 5.84 -47.61
N SER A 555 16.15 4.57 -47.20
CA SER A 555 15.29 3.50 -47.73
C SER A 555 13.81 3.75 -47.40
N ILE A 556 13.48 4.10 -46.16
CA ILE A 556 12.10 4.40 -45.74
C ILE A 556 11.55 5.63 -46.49
N VAL A 557 12.34 6.69 -46.61
CA VAL A 557 11.95 7.88 -47.37
C VAL A 557 11.77 7.56 -48.85
N SER A 558 12.64 6.75 -49.44
CA SER A 558 12.50 6.29 -50.83
C SER A 558 11.24 5.45 -51.03
N LEU A 559 10.91 4.57 -50.07
CA LEU A 559 9.67 3.79 -50.09
C LEU A 559 8.42 4.68 -49.96
N LEU A 560 8.46 5.72 -49.11
CA LEU A 560 7.37 6.68 -48.99
C LEU A 560 7.19 7.48 -50.29
N ILE A 561 8.26 7.99 -50.89
CA ILE A 561 8.23 8.70 -52.17
C ILE A 561 7.72 7.78 -53.28
N PHE A 562 8.20 6.54 -53.35
CA PHE A 562 7.74 5.55 -54.32
C PHE A 562 6.26 5.20 -54.13
N SER A 563 5.80 5.06 -52.89
CA SER A 563 4.40 4.80 -52.55
C SER A 563 3.49 5.97 -52.95
N ILE A 564 3.92 7.21 -52.69
CA ILE A 564 3.22 8.42 -53.12
C ILE A 564 3.20 8.52 -54.66
N TYR A 565 4.33 8.26 -55.33
CA TYR A 565 4.43 8.28 -56.79
C TYR A 565 3.57 7.20 -57.44
N LYS A 566 3.57 5.97 -56.92
CA LYS A 566 2.70 4.88 -57.36
C LYS A 566 1.23 5.25 -57.19
N ARG A 567 0.87 5.90 -56.08
CA ARG A 567 -0.49 6.37 -55.82
C ARG A 567 -0.89 7.48 -56.81
N TYR A 568 0.04 8.38 -57.15
CA TYR A 568 -0.18 9.42 -58.16
C TYR A 568 -0.40 8.83 -59.56
N ASN A 569 0.46 7.90 -60.01
CA ASN A 569 0.29 7.24 -61.30
C ASN A 569 -0.97 6.37 -61.38
N SER A 570 -1.35 5.68 -60.29
CA SER A 570 -2.61 4.93 -60.25
C SER A 570 -3.81 5.83 -60.49
N LYS A 571 -3.82 7.04 -59.90
CA LYS A 571 -4.89 8.02 -60.10
C LYS A 571 -4.90 8.63 -61.50
N LEU A 572 -3.73 8.78 -62.15
CA LEU A 572 -3.70 9.16 -63.56
C LEU A 572 -4.29 8.07 -64.45
N SER A 573 -3.96 6.79 -64.23
CA SER A 573 -4.51 5.69 -65.04
C SER A 573 -6.03 5.49 -64.86
N ILE A 574 -6.54 5.83 -63.68
CA ILE A 574 -7.98 5.77 -63.38
C ILE A 574 -8.72 6.92 -64.07
N ARG A 575 -8.08 8.09 -64.22
CA ARG A 575 -8.69 9.22 -64.93
C ARG A 575 -8.87 8.98 -66.43
N ASP A 576 -8.11 8.07 -67.02
CA ASP A 576 -8.28 7.66 -68.42
C ASP A 576 -9.30 6.53 -68.61
N ASN A 577 -9.78 5.87 -67.55
CA ASN A 577 -10.70 4.72 -67.67
C ASN A 577 -12.00 4.80 -66.84
N ASP A 578 -12.28 5.88 -66.11
CA ASP A 578 -13.51 6.03 -65.31
C ASP A 578 -14.78 6.39 -66.12
N ASN A 579 -14.96 5.74 -67.28
CA ASN A 579 -16.27 5.50 -67.86
C ASN A 579 -16.69 4.04 -67.59
N MET A 580 -16.72 3.56 -66.34
CA MET A 580 -17.53 2.39 -65.95
C MET A 580 -17.61 2.15 -64.43
N PHE A 581 -18.76 2.51 -63.85
CA PHE A 581 -19.51 1.85 -62.76
C PHE A 581 -18.80 1.32 -61.48
N GLY A 582 -19.30 1.81 -60.33
CA GLY A 582 -19.98 0.92 -59.36
C GLY A 582 -19.36 0.79 -57.97
N ALA A 583 -20.05 1.34 -56.97
CA ALA A 583 -19.76 1.31 -55.54
C ALA A 583 -19.78 -0.08 -54.89
N GLY A 584 -19.02 -0.22 -53.79
CA GLY A 584 -19.09 -1.35 -52.86
C GLY A 584 -18.36 -1.05 -51.54
N ASP A 585 -19.14 -0.87 -50.48
CA ASP A 585 -18.76 -0.59 -49.09
C ASP A 585 -18.09 -1.77 -48.38
N GLU A 586 -17.04 -1.51 -47.59
CA GLU A 586 -16.63 -2.33 -46.43
C GLU A 586 -16.06 -1.42 -45.33
N LYS A 587 -16.80 -1.26 -44.22
CA LYS A 587 -16.38 -0.51 -43.02
C LYS A 587 -15.98 -1.50 -41.92
N ALA A 588 -14.69 -1.57 -41.62
CA ALA A 588 -14.12 -2.32 -40.50
C ALA A 588 -14.15 -1.48 -39.19
N PHE A 589 -14.66 -2.09 -38.12
CA PHE A 589 -14.69 -1.57 -36.75
C PHE A 589 -13.36 -1.85 -36.02
N SER A 590 -12.78 -0.82 -35.39
CA SER A 590 -11.63 -0.93 -34.46
C SER A 590 -12.05 -0.40 -33.07
N PRO A 591 -11.78 -1.11 -31.96
CA PRO A 591 -12.09 -0.64 -30.62
C PRO A 591 -10.90 0.12 -29.99
N SER A 592 -11.16 1.33 -29.50
CA SER A 592 -10.22 2.19 -28.77
C SER A 592 -10.38 2.01 -27.24
N PHE A 593 -9.26 1.80 -26.54
CA PHE A 593 -9.16 1.83 -25.08
C PHE A 593 -8.98 3.26 -24.60
N ASP A 594 -10.00 3.83 -23.92
CA ASP A 594 -9.90 5.14 -23.27
C ASP A 594 -9.36 5.00 -21.84
N ILE A 595 -8.21 5.62 -21.58
CA ILE A 595 -7.63 5.79 -20.25
C ILE A 595 -8.33 6.99 -19.61
N VAL A 596 -9.18 6.73 -18.62
CA VAL A 596 -9.86 7.77 -17.83
C VAL A 596 -8.86 8.42 -16.86
N THR A 597 -8.36 9.60 -17.22
CA THR A 597 -7.78 10.55 -16.27
C THR A 597 -8.90 11.29 -15.53
N PRO A 598 -8.90 11.36 -14.18
CA PRO A 598 -9.95 12.02 -13.44
C PRO A 598 -9.85 13.54 -13.63
N ASN A 599 -10.90 14.10 -14.23
CA ASN A 599 -11.13 15.54 -14.34
C ASN A 599 -11.27 16.14 -12.93
N ILE A 600 -10.24 16.87 -12.52
CA ILE A 600 -10.32 17.84 -11.43
C ILE A 600 -10.57 19.18 -12.13
N ASN A 601 -11.80 19.66 -12.13
CA ASN A 601 -12.18 21.08 -12.10
C ASN A 601 -13.69 21.26 -12.37
N GLU A 602 -14.21 22.34 -11.80
CA GLU A 602 -15.51 23.00 -12.02
C GLU A 602 -16.62 22.57 -11.04
N ASP A 603 -16.64 23.15 -9.83
CA ASP A 603 -17.18 24.48 -9.50
C ASP A 603 -18.71 24.44 -9.29
N CYS A 604 -19.12 24.04 -8.07
CA CYS A 604 -20.50 24.16 -7.60
C CYS A 604 -20.71 25.55 -7.00
N GLY A 605 -20.65 26.57 -7.86
CA GLY A 605 -21.09 27.93 -7.56
C GLY A 605 -22.61 28.08 -7.71
N GLN A 606 -23.25 28.40 -6.59
CA GLN A 606 -24.46 29.22 -6.41
C GLN A 606 -25.52 29.26 -7.53
N LYS A 607 -26.73 28.79 -7.19
CA LYS A 607 -27.97 29.36 -7.70
C LYS A 607 -28.85 29.80 -6.51
N GLU A 608 -28.69 31.06 -6.13
CA GLU A 608 -29.78 31.86 -5.57
C GLU A 608 -30.76 32.19 -6.71
N GLY A 609 -32.07 32.13 -6.44
CA GLY A 609 -33.09 32.67 -7.34
C GLY A 609 -34.37 31.86 -7.47
N LEU A 610 -35.17 31.84 -6.39
CA LEU A 610 -36.62 32.19 -6.33
C LEU A 610 -37.23 31.68 -5.02
#